data_AF-A0A3C0GI58-F1
#
_entry.id   AF-A0A3C0GI58-F1
#
_cell.length_a   1.000
_cell.length_b   1.000
_cell.length_c   1.000
_cell.angle_alpha   90.00
_cell.angle_beta   90.00
_cell.angle_gamma   90.00
#
_symmetry.space_group_name_H-M   'P 1'
#
loop_
_entity.id
_entity.type
_entity.pdbx_description
1 polymer ?
#
loop_
_entity_poly.entity_id
_entity_poly.type
_entity_poly.pdbx_seq_one_letter_code
_entity_poly.pdbx_strand_id
1 'polypeptide(L)' 'PLKDVMTNLELTYGLEVQYSAENLKEIPISGGIPNQNLNICIAAIEKATGTRIINKGNILRVQENPIY' A
#
# COMPACT_ATOMS: atom_id res chain seq x y z
N PRO A 1 -5.20 9.39 2.92
CA PRO A 1 -4.17 9.20 1.86
C PRO A 1 -3.51 7.83 1.99
N LEU A 2 -3.11 7.22 0.87
CA LEU A 2 -2.36 5.95 0.86
C LEU A 2 -1.12 6.01 1.76
N LYS A 3 -0.46 7.16 1.77
CA LYS A 3 0.73 7.45 2.60
C LYS A 3 0.51 7.10 4.08
N ASP A 4 -0.58 7.56 4.69
CA ASP A 4 -0.83 7.32 6.13
C ASP A 4 -0.98 5.84 6.45
N VAL A 5 -1.72 5.10 5.62
CA VAL A 5 -1.93 3.66 5.81
C VAL A 5 -0.60 2.92 5.71
N MET A 6 0.17 3.24 4.69
CA MET A 6 1.47 2.65 4.43
C MET A 6 2.48 2.96 5.54
N THR A 7 2.53 4.20 6.03
CA THR A 7 3.37 4.57 7.19
C THR A 7 2.94 3.82 8.45
N ASN A 8 1.64 3.64 8.67
CA ASN A 8 1.15 2.87 9.81
C ASN A 8 1.51 1.38 9.71
N LEU A 9 1.49 0.81 8.49
CA LEU A 9 1.97 -0.54 8.22
C LEU A 9 3.48 -0.66 8.44
N GLU A 10 4.26 0.30 7.97
CA GLU A 10 5.70 0.40 8.19
C GLU A 10 6.05 0.40 9.69
N LEU A 11 5.32 1.17 10.50
CA LEU A 11 5.51 1.22 11.96
C LEU A 11 5.01 -0.05 12.68
N THR A 12 3.86 -0.58 12.28
CA THR A 12 3.25 -1.74 12.95
C THR A 12 4.02 -3.03 12.67
N TYR A 13 4.49 -3.20 11.44
CA TYR A 13 5.11 -4.43 10.97
C TYR A 13 6.63 -4.32 10.80
N GLY A 14 7.23 -3.13 10.98
CA GLY A 14 8.66 -2.90 10.81
C GLY A 14 9.13 -3.03 9.36
N LEU A 15 8.30 -2.61 8.41
CA LEU A 15 8.52 -2.73 6.96
C LEU A 15 8.93 -1.39 6.39
N GLU A 16 9.63 -1.35 5.27
CA GLU A 16 9.91 -0.11 4.54
C GLU A 16 8.97 0.02 3.34
N VAL A 17 8.26 1.16 3.21
CA VAL A 17 7.41 1.41 2.05
C VAL A 17 8.13 2.29 1.02
N GLN A 18 8.35 1.74 -0.17
CA GLN A 18 8.86 2.47 -1.33
C GLN A 18 7.75 2.73 -2.35
N TYR A 19 7.62 3.98 -2.76
CA TYR A 19 6.70 4.40 -3.81
C TYR A 19 7.49 4.62 -5.09
N SER A 20 7.03 4.04 -6.19
CA SER A 20 7.66 4.25 -7.51
C SER A 20 7.33 5.62 -8.10
N ALA A 21 6.24 6.24 -7.64
CA ALA A 21 5.79 7.54 -8.08
C ALA A 21 5.14 8.31 -6.93
N GLU A 22 5.25 9.64 -6.94
CA GLU A 22 4.79 10.49 -5.83
C GLU A 22 3.27 10.64 -5.78
N ASN A 23 2.61 10.61 -6.94
CA ASN A 23 1.16 10.62 -7.10
C ASN A 23 0.49 9.45 -6.34
N LEU A 24 1.20 8.32 -6.17
CA LEU A 24 0.72 7.19 -5.37
C LEU A 24 0.44 7.58 -3.92
N LYS A 25 1.26 8.47 -3.33
CA LYS A 25 1.13 8.89 -1.93
C LYS A 25 -0.15 9.68 -1.69
N GLU A 26 -0.61 10.39 -2.72
CA GLU A 26 -1.79 11.25 -2.70
C GLU A 26 -3.09 10.49 -2.98
N ILE A 27 -3.01 9.20 -3.35
CA ILE A 27 -4.21 8.44 -3.68
C ILE A 27 -5.11 8.36 -2.44
N PRO A 28 -6.38 8.81 -2.56
CA PRO A 28 -7.35 8.63 -1.50
C PRO A 28 -7.72 7.15 -1.43
N ILE A 29 -7.52 6.54 -0.26
CA ILE A 29 -8.07 5.21 0.01
C ILE A 29 -9.51 5.37 0.46
N SER A 30 -10.43 4.87 -0.33
CA SER A 30 -11.84 4.75 0.01
C SER A 30 -12.15 3.29 0.32
N GLY A 31 -12.07 2.92 1.59
CA GLY A 31 -12.42 1.59 2.06
C GLY A 31 -11.91 1.30 3.47
N GLY A 32 -12.68 0.56 4.26
CA GLY A 32 -12.22 0.03 5.53
C GLY A 32 -11.17 -1.05 5.27
N ILE A 33 -9.91 -0.78 5.58
CA ILE A 33 -8.85 -1.77 5.47
C ILE A 33 -8.95 -2.69 6.70
N PRO A 34 -9.18 -4.00 6.50
CA PRO A 34 -9.28 -4.94 7.62
C PRO A 34 -7.93 -5.08 8.32
N ASN A 35 -7.88 -4.77 9.63
CA ASN A 35 -6.67 -4.76 10.46
C ASN A 35 -6.29 -6.17 10.97
N GLN A 36 -6.30 -7.18 10.10
CA GLN A 36 -5.98 -8.56 10.50
C GLN A 36 -4.61 -8.99 10.00
N ASN A 37 -4.38 -8.98 8.69
CA ASN A 37 -3.16 -9.49 8.08
C ASN A 37 -2.60 -8.51 7.05
N LEU A 38 -1.28 -8.32 7.05
CA LEU A 38 -0.55 -7.50 6.09
C LEU A 38 -0.92 -7.82 4.63
N ASN A 39 -1.00 -9.10 4.27
CA ASN A 39 -1.38 -9.52 2.90
C ASN A 39 -2.80 -9.09 2.53
N ILE A 40 -3.75 -9.09 3.48
CA ILE A 40 -5.12 -8.63 3.23
C ILE A 40 -5.12 -7.10 3.10
N CYS A 41 -4.39 -6.39 3.97
CA CYS A 41 -4.23 -4.94 3.86
C CYS A 41 -3.68 -4.54 2.50
N ILE A 42 -2.60 -5.20 2.06
CA ILE A 42 -1.97 -4.98 0.76
C ILE A 42 -2.99 -5.21 -0.36
N ALA A 43 -3.67 -6.35 -0.38
CA ALA A 43 -4.67 -6.65 -1.41
C ALA A 43 -5.84 -5.66 -1.43
N ALA A 44 -6.29 -5.20 -0.26
CA ALA A 44 -7.35 -4.20 -0.14
C ALA A 44 -6.89 -2.84 -0.68
N ILE A 45 -5.68 -2.42 -0.36
CA ILE A 45 -5.07 -1.20 -0.89
C ILE A 45 -4.93 -1.32 -2.41
N GLU A 46 -4.33 -2.40 -2.89
CA GLU A 46 -4.11 -2.68 -4.31
C GLU A 46 -5.43 -2.56 -5.11
N LYS A 47 -6.52 -3.09 -4.53
CA LYS A 47 -7.87 -3.03 -5.10
C LYS A 47 -8.56 -1.66 -4.96
N ALA A 48 -8.32 -0.93 -3.87
CA ALA A 48 -8.93 0.38 -3.62
C ALA A 48 -8.25 1.50 -4.40
N THR A 49 -6.92 1.43 -4.56
CA THR A 49 -6.12 2.46 -5.22
C THR A 49 -5.81 2.13 -6.67
N GLY A 50 -6.10 0.90 -7.13
CA GLY A 50 -5.72 0.45 -8.47
C GLY A 50 -4.20 0.43 -8.66
N THR A 51 -3.45 0.26 -7.58
CA THR A 51 -1.98 0.20 -7.61
C THR A 51 -1.54 -1.25 -7.64
N ARG A 52 -0.24 -1.50 -7.65
CA ARG A 52 0.34 -2.83 -7.51
C ARG A 52 1.38 -2.79 -6.41
N ILE A 53 1.24 -3.65 -5.40
CA ILE A 53 2.12 -3.65 -4.24
C ILE A 53 2.90 -4.97 -4.23
N ILE A 54 4.22 -4.87 -4.25
CA ILE A 54 5.11 -6.02 -4.23
C ILE A 54 5.79 -6.06 -2.87
N ASN A 55 5.57 -7.14 -2.12
CA ASN A 55 6.32 -7.43 -0.90
C ASN A 55 7.60 -8.20 -1.23
N LYS A 56 8.76 -7.62 -0.92
CA LYS A 56 10.09 -8.23 -1.04
C LYS A 56 10.77 -8.22 0.33
N GLY A 57 10.46 -9.24 1.15
CA GLY A 57 11.04 -9.39 2.48
C GLY A 57 10.46 -8.39 3.46
N ASN A 58 11.23 -7.33 3.75
CA ASN A 58 10.80 -6.22 4.61
C ASN A 58 10.42 -4.95 3.82
N ILE A 59 10.49 -4.97 2.49
CA ILE A 59 10.21 -3.79 1.67
C ILE A 59 8.91 -3.99 0.89
N LEU A 60 7.98 -3.05 1.03
CA LEU A 60 6.76 -2.93 0.24
C LEU A 60 6.99 -1.92 -0.88
N ARG A 61 7.04 -2.41 -2.12
CA ARG A 61 7.11 -1.56 -3.31
C ARG A 61 5.74 -1.31 -3.88
N VAL A 62 5.28 -0.06 -3.80
CA VAL A 62 4.06 0.43 -4.41
C VAL A 62 4.40 0.95 -5.80
N GLN A 63 3.71 0.42 -6.80
CA GLN A 63 3.85 0.78 -8.20
C GLN A 63 2.47 1.09 -8.76
N GLU A 64 2.38 1.95 -9.77
CA GLU A 64 1.13 2.11 -10.51
C GLU A 64 0.82 0.81 -11.27
N ASN A 65 -0.45 0.40 -11.29
CA ASN A 65 -0.85 -0.76 -12.09
C ASN A 65 -1.29 -0.25 -13.47
N PRO A 66 -0.54 -0.48 -14.56
CA PRO A 66 -0.83 0.09 -15.87
C PRO A 66 -2.00 -0.59 -16.61
N ILE A 67 -2.93 -1.25 -15.89
CA ILE A 67 -4.02 -2.05 -16.50
C ILE A 67 -5.37 -1.32 -16.48
N TYR A 68 -5.40 0.00 -16.27
CA TYR A 68 -6.60 0.83 -16.46
C TYR A 68 -6.29 2.12 -17.20
#